data_AF-A0A3A0D1A1-F1
#
_entry.id   AF-A0A3A0D1A1-F1
#
_cell.length_a   1.000
_cell.length_b   1.000
_cell.length_c   1.000
_cell.angle_alpha   90.00
_cell.angle_beta   90.00
_cell.angle_gamma   90.00
#
_symmetry.space_group_name_H-M   'P 1'
#
loop_
_entity.id
_entity.type
_entity.pdbx_description
1 polymer ?
#
loop_
_entity_poly.entity_id
_entity_poly.type
_entity_poly.pdbx_seq_one_letter_code
_entity_poly.pdbx_strand_id
1 'polypeptide(L)'
;MIDVNTHHRSPGNQAATAGPIHALTIDVEDYHNVIARDWLGRDGPPTEAVVRNTERLLQHFADHGVRATMFVLGEVAETFPELVRR
;
A
#
# COMPACT_ATOMS: atom_id res chain seq x y z
N MET A 1 14.21 53.10 8.49
CA MET A 1 13.96 51.83 9.20
C MET A 1 14.68 50.77 8.39
N ILE A 2 15.80 50.26 8.91
CA ILE A 2 16.63 49.27 8.23
C ILE A 2 16.05 47.91 8.59
N ASP A 3 15.59 47.15 7.61
CA ASP A 3 15.27 45.74 7.80
C ASP A 3 16.46 44.91 7.28
N VAL A 4 17.06 44.16 8.20
CA VAL A 4 18.30 43.41 8.05
C VAL A 4 17.92 41.98 7.72
N ASN A 5 17.66 41.70 6.44
CA ASN A 5 17.52 40.32 5.96
C ASN A 5 18.16 40.16 4.57
N THR A 6 19.44 40.49 4.49
CA THR A 6 20.27 40.17 3.33
C THR A 6 20.88 38.78 3.51
N HIS A 7 20.10 37.74 3.26
CA HIS A 7 20.70 36.44 2.95
C HIS A 7 21.23 36.47 1.51
N HIS A 8 22.47 36.93 1.37
CA HIS A 8 23.25 36.73 0.15
C HIS A 8 23.49 35.23 -0.04
N ARG A 9 22.58 34.56 -0.76
CA ARG A 9 22.83 33.20 -1.26
C ARG A 9 23.62 33.33 -2.56
N SER A 10 24.87 32.91 -2.53
CA SER A 10 25.69 32.64 -3.71
C SER A 10 24.92 31.73 -4.68
N PRO A 11 25.06 31.88 -6.01
CA PRO A 11 24.47 30.97 -6.99
C PRO A 11 25.30 29.68 -7.04
N GLY A 12 25.25 28.91 -5.96
CA GLY A 12 25.74 27.54 -5.91
C GLY A 12 24.62 26.60 -6.34
N ASN A 13 24.89 25.83 -7.39
CA ASN A 13 24.07 24.75 -7.94
C ASN A 13 23.32 23.94 -6.85
N GLN A 14 22.07 24.31 -6.56
CA GLN A 14 21.17 23.50 -5.74
C GLN A 14 20.58 22.41 -6.65
N ALA A 15 21.34 21.34 -6.86
CA ALA A 15 20.73 20.09 -7.25
C ALA A 15 19.73 19.76 -6.14
N ALA A 16 18.43 19.90 -6.42
CA ALA A 16 17.38 19.55 -5.48
C ALA A 16 17.60 18.09 -5.09
N THR A 17 18.09 17.84 -3.88
CA THR A 17 18.10 16.49 -3.31
C THR A 17 16.63 16.13 -3.15
N ALA A 18 16.11 15.28 -4.03
CA ALA A 18 14.76 14.77 -3.92
C ALA A 18 14.55 14.29 -2.47
N GLY A 19 13.44 14.70 -1.86
CA GLY A 19 13.08 14.26 -0.52
C GLY A 19 13.00 12.73 -0.41
N PRO A 20 12.90 12.18 0.81
CA PRO A 20 12.77 10.73 1.00
C PRO A 20 11.62 10.16 0.17
N ILE A 21 11.86 9.03 -0.50
CA ILE A 21 10.84 8.32 -1.27
C ILE A 21 10.05 7.44 -0.30
N HIS A 22 8.72 7.60 -0.29
CA HIS A 22 7.82 6.72 0.45
C HIS A 22 7.42 5.51 -0.41
N ALA A 23 7.42 4.32 0.18
CA ALA A 23 6.98 3.09 -0.46
C ALA A 23 5.92 2.41 0.41
N LEU A 24 4.89 1.84 -0.23
CA LEU A 24 3.81 1.10 0.42
C LEU A 24 3.69 -0.29 -0.20
N THR A 25 3.71 -1.31 0.64
CA THR A 25 3.46 -2.70 0.26
C THR A 25 2.36 -3.28 1.13
N ILE A 26 1.60 -4.23 0.59
CA ILE A 26 0.48 -4.87 1.30
C ILE A 26 0.48 -6.35 0.98
N ASP A 27 0.41 -7.17 2.02
CA ASP A 27 0.16 -8.61 1.90
C ASP A 27 -1.35 -8.82 1.87
N VAL A 28 -1.85 -9.44 0.78
CA VAL A 28 -3.27 -9.70 0.56
C VAL A 28 -3.54 -11.16 0.92
N GLU A 29 -3.99 -11.35 2.15
CA GLU A 29 -4.41 -12.61 2.75
C GLU A 29 -5.80 -12.47 3.37
N ASP A 30 -6.54 -13.58 3.52
CA ASP A 30 -7.71 -13.58 4.38
C ASP A 30 -7.30 -13.95 5.81
N TYR A 31 -7.22 -12.95 6.68
CA TYR A 31 -6.90 -13.11 8.09
C TYR A 31 -7.78 -14.16 8.79
N HIS A 32 -9.07 -14.25 8.46
CA HIS A 32 -9.96 -15.25 9.07
C HIS A 32 -9.55 -16.67 8.68
N ASN A 33 -9.21 -16.86 7.41
CA ASN A 33 -8.75 -18.15 6.89
C ASN A 33 -7.40 -18.54 7.50
N VAL A 34 -6.41 -17.65 7.43
CA VAL A 34 -5.05 -17.90 7.94
C VAL A 34 -5.07 -18.19 9.43
N ILE A 35 -5.80 -17.40 10.22
CA ILE A 35 -5.87 -17.62 11.67
C ILE A 35 -6.61 -18.90 12.02
N ALA A 36 -7.72 -19.22 11.33
CA ALA A 36 -8.46 -20.44 11.58
C ALA A 36 -7.59 -21.69 11.32
N ARG A 37 -6.81 -21.69 10.23
CA ARG A 37 -5.85 -22.76 9.93
C ARG A 37 -4.76 -22.83 10.99
N ASP A 38 -4.02 -21.75 11.18
CA ASP A 38 -2.75 -21.77 11.91
C ASP A 38 -2.94 -21.91 13.43
N TRP A 39 -4.06 -21.40 13.98
CA TRP A 39 -4.28 -21.36 15.43
C TRP A 39 -5.39 -22.29 15.91
N LEU A 40 -6.35 -22.63 15.06
CA LEU A 40 -7.52 -23.44 15.44
C LEU A 40 -7.51 -24.83 14.78
N GLY A 41 -6.58 -25.10 13.86
CA GLY A 41 -6.56 -26.34 13.08
C GLY A 41 -7.81 -26.52 12.21
N ARG A 42 -8.42 -25.41 11.79
CA ARG A 42 -9.65 -25.40 10.99
C ARG A 42 -9.36 -24.81 9.62
N ASP A 43 -9.27 -25.69 8.64
CA ASP A 43 -9.16 -25.26 7.25
C ASP A 43 -10.49 -24.79 6.69
N GLY A 44 -10.38 -23.83 5.77
CA GLY A 44 -11.47 -23.29 4.97
C GLY A 44 -10.86 -22.48 3.82
N PRO A 45 -11.64 -22.15 2.79
CA PRO A 45 -11.15 -21.26 1.75
C PRO A 45 -11.09 -19.81 2.25
N PRO A 46 -10.31 -18.93 1.59
CA PRO A 46 -10.47 -17.49 1.70
C PRO A 46 -11.94 -17.06 1.50
N THR A 47 -12.37 -16.09 2.28
CA THR A 47 -13.72 -15.53 2.27
C THR A 47 -13.77 -14.25 1.44
N GLU A 48 -14.97 -13.84 1.02
CA GLU A 48 -15.17 -12.57 0.29
C GLU A 48 -14.73 -11.32 1.07
N ALA A 49 -14.42 -11.45 2.37
CA ALA A 49 -13.88 -10.33 3.15
C ALA A 49 -12.58 -9.79 2.55
N VAL A 50 -11.69 -10.65 2.05
CA VAL A 50 -10.43 -10.22 1.41
C VAL A 50 -10.72 -9.38 0.16
N VAL A 51 -11.69 -9.78 -0.66
CA VAL A 51 -12.09 -9.06 -1.88
C VAL A 51 -12.62 -7.67 -1.51
N ARG A 52 -13.64 -7.59 -0.63
CA ARG A 52 -14.26 -6.30 -0.27
C ARG A 52 -13.26 -5.34 0.37
N ASN A 53 -12.34 -5.85 1.20
CA ASN A 53 -11.36 -5.01 1.88
C ASN A 53 -10.30 -4.50 0.91
N THR A 54 -9.81 -5.35 0.00
CA THR A 54 -8.89 -4.93 -1.06
C THR A 54 -9.53 -3.90 -1.99
N GLU A 55 -10.80 -4.08 -2.38
CA GLU A 55 -11.53 -3.09 -3.20
C GLU A 55 -11.63 -1.73 -2.51
N ARG A 56 -11.90 -1.71 -1.20
CA ARG A 56 -11.92 -0.46 -0.42
C ARG A 56 -10.56 0.23 -0.38
N LEU A 57 -9.48 -0.53 -0.21
CA LEU A 57 -8.13 0.03 -0.25
C LEU A 57 -7.77 0.58 -1.62
N LEU A 58 -8.09 -0.16 -2.70
CA LEU A 58 -7.87 0.30 -4.07
C LEU A 58 -8.62 1.60 -4.37
N GLN A 59 -9.87 1.73 -3.91
CA GLN A 59 -10.62 2.99 -4.04
C GLN A 59 -9.92 4.13 -3.31
N HIS A 60 -9.52 3.91 -2.05
CA HIS A 60 -8.78 4.92 -1.30
C HIS A 60 -7.47 5.33 -1.97
N PHE A 61 -6.75 4.39 -2.59
CA PHE A 61 -5.52 4.69 -3.31
C PHE A 61 -5.78 5.48 -4.59
N ALA A 62 -6.83 5.13 -5.32
CA ALA A 62 -7.26 5.89 -6.50
C ALA A 62 -7.64 7.33 -6.12
N ASP A 63 -8.40 7.51 -5.04
CA ASP A 63 -8.84 8.83 -4.57
C ASP A 63 -7.67 9.77 -4.19
N HIS A 64 -6.54 9.20 -3.75
CA HIS A 64 -5.38 9.95 -3.26
C HIS A 64 -4.15 9.88 -4.18
N GLY A 65 -4.25 9.21 -5.34
CA GLY A 65 -3.12 9.02 -6.25
C GLY A 65 -1.97 8.19 -5.63
N VAL A 66 -2.27 7.29 -4.71
CA VAL A 66 -1.28 6.44 -4.03
C VAL A 66 -0.95 5.22 -4.90
N ARG A 67 0.34 4.89 -4.97
CA ARG A 67 0.82 3.64 -5.57
C ARG A 67 1.28 2.68 -4.47
N ALA A 68 0.88 1.43 -4.58
CA ALA A 68 1.29 0.36 -3.68
C ALA A 68 1.69 -0.90 -4.48
N THR A 69 2.54 -1.74 -3.88
CA THR A 69 2.80 -3.09 -4.36
C THR A 69 2.01 -4.08 -3.52
N MET A 70 1.19 -4.92 -4.16
CA MET A 70 0.36 -5.92 -3.50
C MET A 70 0.99 -7.31 -3.67
N PHE A 71 1.23 -8.03 -2.58
CA PHE A 71 1.65 -9.43 -2.60
C PHE A 71 0.46 -10.31 -2.25
N VAL A 72 -0.07 -11.05 -3.22
CA VAL A 72 -1.29 -11.84 -3.04
C VAL A 72 -0.94 -13.28 -2.66
N LEU A 73 -1.53 -13.78 -1.58
CA LEU A 73 -1.36 -15.17 -1.18
C LEU A 73 -1.94 -16.12 -2.24
N GLY A 74 -1.24 -17.22 -2.54
CA GLY A 74 -1.63 -18.15 -3.60
C GLY A 74 -3.07 -18.64 -3.48
N GLU A 75 -3.50 -19.04 -2.28
CA GLU A 75 -4.88 -19.50 -2.04
C GLU A 75 -5.93 -18.41 -2.32
N VAL A 76 -5.59 -17.13 -2.08
CA VAL A 76 -6.46 -15.99 -2.42
C VAL A 76 -6.52 -15.80 -3.94
N ALA A 77 -5.38 -15.87 -4.62
CA ALA A 77 -5.31 -15.73 -6.07
C ALA A 77 -6.05 -16.86 -6.81
N GLU A 78 -5.97 -18.09 -6.28
CA GLU A 78 -6.68 -19.26 -6.81
C GLU A 78 -8.19 -19.17 -6.56
N THR A 79 -8.61 -18.71 -5.37
CA THR A 79 -10.03 -18.61 -5.00
C THR A 79 -10.72 -17.42 -5.67
N PHE A 80 -10.03 -16.29 -5.80
CA PHE A 80 -10.56 -15.03 -6.34
C PHE A 80 -9.68 -14.48 -7.48
N PRO A 81 -9.58 -15.17 -8.63
CA PRO A 81 -8.70 -14.74 -9.72
C PRO A 81 -9.08 -13.38 -10.31
N GLU A 82 -10.35 -12.98 -10.21
CA GLU A 82 -10.79 -11.64 -10.64
C GLU A 82 -10.27 -10.52 -9.73
N LEU A 83 -9.89 -10.81 -8.48
CA LEU A 83 -9.28 -9.82 -7.60
C LEU A 83 -7.89 -9.40 -8.12
N VAL A 84 -7.13 -10.34 -8.69
CA VAL A 84 -5.77 -10.11 -9.21
C VAL A 84 -5.79 -9.35 -10.55
N ARG A 85 -6.88 -9.44 -11.30
CA ARG A 85 -7.02 -8.81 -12.63
C ARG A 85 -7.41 -7.32 -12.59
N ARG A 86 -7.74 -6.79 -11.42
CA ARG A 86 -8.14 -5.39 -11.23
C ARG A 86 -6.92 -4.48 -11.16
#